data_AF-A0A7S3I6L8-F1
#
_entry.id   AF-A0A7S3I6L8-F1
#
_cell.length_a   1.000
_cell.length_b   1.000
_cell.length_c   1.000
_cell.angle_alpha   90.00
_cell.angle_beta   90.00
_cell.angle_gamma   90.00
#
_symmetry.space_group_name_H-M   'P 1'
#
loop_
_entity.id
_entity.type
_entity.pdbx_description
1 polymer ?
#
loop_
_entity_poly.entity_id
_entity_poly.type
_entity_poly.pdbx_seq_one_letter_code
_entity_poly.pdbx_strand_id
1 'polypeptide(L)'
;MVAEVTKRVQTLGYSHKFQMIAGDAIKVPFPFFDLCIANTPYQISSPLVFKLLQHRPIFRCAVLMFQREFAMRLVAKPGSDLYCRLSVNVQLLARVDHLIKVSRNSFKPPPKVESSVVRIEPKYPPPAINFTEWD
;
A
#
# COMPACT_ATOMS: atom_id res chain seq x y z
N MET A 1 -10.02 -5.13 18.55
CA MET A 1 -9.03 -4.27 17.88
C MET A 1 -9.49 -2.81 17.83
N VAL A 2 -10.62 -2.49 17.17
CA VAL A 2 -11.14 -1.11 17.05
C VAL A 2 -11.32 -0.42 18.42
N ALA A 3 -12.05 -1.04 19.35
CA ALA A 3 -12.28 -0.48 20.67
C ALA A 3 -10.98 -0.21 21.47
N GLU A 4 -9.99 -1.09 21.34
CA GLU A 4 -8.70 -0.95 22.02
C GLU A 4 -7.89 0.24 21.49
N VAL A 5 -7.85 0.40 20.16
CA VAL A 5 -7.19 1.55 19.52
C VAL A 5 -7.87 2.85 19.90
N THR A 6 -9.20 2.91 19.82
CA THR A 6 -9.97 4.11 20.20
C THR A 6 -9.73 4.50 21.65
N LYS A 7 -9.77 3.52 22.58
CA LYS A 7 -9.48 3.75 23.99
C LYS A 7 -8.06 4.29 24.20
N ARG A 8 -7.06 3.70 23.54
CA ARG A 8 -5.67 4.13 23.64
C ARG A 8 -5.45 5.56 23.12
N VAL A 9 -6.06 5.89 21.98
CA VAL A 9 -6.02 7.25 21.42
C VAL A 9 -6.67 8.27 22.37
N GLN A 10 -7.78 7.89 22.99
CA GLN A 10 -8.46 8.72 23.98
C GLN A 10 -7.61 8.97 25.22
N THR A 11 -6.98 7.92 25.77
CA THR A 11 -6.05 8.06 26.90
C THR A 11 -4.88 8.98 26.59
N LEU A 12 -4.41 9.00 25.33
CA LEU A 12 -3.31 9.86 24.88
C LEU A 12 -3.74 11.29 24.51
N GLY A 13 -5.04 11.63 24.56
CA GLY A 13 -5.54 12.97 24.24
C GLY A 13 -5.61 13.31 22.74
N TYR A 14 -5.45 12.33 21.86
CA TYR A 14 -5.41 12.55 20.40
C TYR A 14 -6.76 12.34 19.69
N SER A 15 -7.86 12.17 20.42
CA SER A 15 -9.19 11.89 19.83
C SER A 15 -9.63 12.91 18.78
N HIS A 16 -9.26 14.19 18.93
CA HIS A 16 -9.60 15.25 17.99
C HIS A 16 -8.88 15.16 16.62
N LYS A 17 -7.83 14.33 16.51
CA LYS A 17 -7.08 14.08 15.26
C LYS A 17 -7.27 12.66 14.73
N PHE A 18 -8.13 11.87 15.37
CA PHE A 18 -8.31 10.46 15.05
C PHE A 18 -9.72 10.19 14.58
N GLN A 19 -9.84 9.69 13.35
CA GLN A 19 -11.08 9.16 12.80
C GLN A 19 -10.90 7.67 12.54
N MET A 20 -11.88 6.89 13.01
CA MET A 20 -11.92 5.45 12.78
C MET A 20 -13.00 5.13 11.75
N ILE A 21 -12.63 4.40 10.70
CA ILE A 21 -13.56 3.86 9.71
C ILE A 21 -13.50 2.33 9.79
N ALA A 22 -14.54 1.70 10.34
CA ALA A 22 -14.60 0.25 10.45
C ALA A 22 -15.28 -0.34 9.21
N GLY A 23 -14.58 -1.25 8.54
CA GLY A 23 -15.10 -1.99 7.42
C GLY A 23 -14.00 -2.69 6.64
N ASP A 24 -14.39 -3.32 5.54
CA ASP A 24 -13.45 -3.89 4.58
C ASP A 24 -12.77 -2.76 3.82
N ALA A 25 -11.46 -2.57 4.04
CA ALA A 25 -10.68 -1.52 3.41
C ALA A 25 -10.68 -1.59 1.87
N ILE A 26 -10.98 -2.73 1.26
CA ILE A 26 -11.12 -2.84 -0.20
C ILE A 26 -12.48 -2.28 -0.67
N LYS A 27 -13.53 -2.39 0.14
CA LYS A 27 -14.89 -1.94 -0.21
C LYS A 27 -15.20 -0.51 0.25
N VAL A 28 -14.64 -0.09 1.37
CA VAL A 28 -14.90 1.22 1.99
C VAL A 28 -14.29 2.35 1.14
N PRO A 29 -15.02 3.43 0.81
CA PRO A 29 -14.43 4.57 0.11
C PRO A 29 -13.40 5.27 1.01
N PHE A 30 -12.23 5.56 0.47
CA PHE A 30 -11.21 6.31 1.20
C PHE A 30 -11.52 7.81 1.14
N PRO A 31 -11.42 8.54 2.26
CA PRO A 31 -11.43 10.00 2.22
C PRO A 31 -10.19 10.51 1.49
N PHE A 32 -10.13 11.82 1.23
CA PHE A 32 -8.88 12.43 0.79
C PHE A 32 -7.78 12.25 1.84
N PHE A 33 -6.56 11.97 1.39
CA PHE A 33 -5.37 11.92 2.22
C PHE A 33 -4.12 12.33 1.43
N ASP A 34 -3.15 12.94 2.11
CA ASP A 34 -1.84 13.24 1.51
C ASP A 34 -0.89 12.04 1.55
N LEU A 35 -0.93 11.29 2.66
CA LEU A 35 -0.01 10.19 2.96
C LEU A 35 -0.79 8.95 3.38
N CYS A 36 -0.40 7.79 2.86
CA CYS A 36 -0.92 6.51 3.30
C CYS A 36 0.20 5.67 3.93
N ILE A 37 -0.04 5.11 5.11
CA ILE A 37 0.85 4.13 5.74
C ILE A 37 0.01 2.89 6.01
N ALA A 38 0.46 1.74 5.52
CA ALA A 38 -0.29 0.51 5.73
C ALA A 38 0.61 -0.71 5.95
N ASN A 39 0.21 -1.51 6.93
CA ASN A 39 0.67 -2.88 7.11
C ASN A 39 -0.55 -3.79 6.92
N THR A 40 -0.76 -4.27 5.70
CA THR A 40 -1.95 -5.05 5.35
C THR A 40 -1.64 -6.53 5.19
N PRO A 41 -2.62 -7.42 5.44
CA PRO A 41 -2.50 -8.82 5.09
C PRO A 41 -2.15 -9.02 3.61
N TYR A 42 -1.34 -10.03 3.34
CA TYR A 42 -0.75 -10.23 2.02
C TYR A 42 -1.79 -10.57 0.95
N GLN A 43 -2.92 -11.17 1.34
CA GLN A 43 -4.02 -11.56 0.47
C GLN A 43 -4.68 -10.36 -0.22
N ILE A 44 -4.62 -9.17 0.39
CA ILE A 44 -5.25 -7.95 -0.15
C ILE A 44 -4.23 -6.98 -0.76
N SER A 45 -2.95 -7.37 -0.90
CA SER A 45 -1.88 -6.46 -1.32
C SER A 45 -2.10 -5.95 -2.74
N SER A 46 -2.41 -6.84 -3.70
CA SER A 46 -2.71 -6.44 -5.08
C SER A 46 -3.92 -5.51 -5.21
N PRO A 47 -5.13 -5.87 -4.71
CA PRO A 47 -6.29 -5.00 -4.82
C PRO A 47 -6.11 -3.67 -4.06
N LEU A 48 -5.35 -3.65 -2.96
CA LEU A 48 -5.03 -2.41 -2.25
C LEU A 48 -4.18 -1.48 -3.11
N VAL A 49 -3.14 -1.98 -3.77
CA VAL A 49 -2.27 -1.17 -4.63
C VAL A 49 -3.07 -0.56 -5.77
N PHE A 50 -3.88 -1.34 -6.48
CA PHE A 50 -4.71 -0.81 -7.57
C PHE A 50 -5.75 0.19 -7.06
N LYS A 51 -6.38 -0.08 -5.91
CA LYS A 51 -7.31 0.86 -5.28
C LYS A 51 -6.64 2.20 -4.94
N LEU A 52 -5.41 2.18 -4.44
CA LEU A 52 -4.64 3.40 -4.20
C LEU A 52 -4.34 4.12 -5.52
N LEU A 53 -3.85 3.44 -6.54
CA LEU A 53 -3.53 4.07 -7.84
C LEU A 53 -4.76 4.69 -8.54
N GLN A 54 -5.94 4.10 -8.32
CA GLN A 54 -7.22 4.62 -8.82
C GLN A 54 -7.82 5.72 -7.91
N HIS A 55 -7.31 5.90 -6.69
CA HIS A 55 -7.84 6.89 -5.75
C HIS A 55 -7.70 8.30 -6.32
N ARG A 56 -8.76 9.10 -6.16
CA ARG A 56 -8.81 10.51 -6.52
C ARG A 56 -9.43 11.30 -5.35
N PRO A 57 -8.93 12.51 -5.05
CA PRO A 57 -7.74 13.18 -5.60
C PRO A 57 -6.43 12.40 -5.41
N ILE A 58 -5.39 12.71 -6.20
CA ILE A 58 -4.11 12.00 -6.13
C ILE A 58 -3.41 12.36 -4.81
N PHE A 59 -2.98 11.33 -4.08
CA PHE A 59 -2.18 11.47 -2.85
C PHE A 59 -0.70 11.65 -3.18
N ARG A 60 0.07 12.17 -2.23
CA ARG A 60 1.50 12.46 -2.41
C ARG A 60 2.35 11.18 -2.42
N CYS A 61 2.26 10.35 -1.38
CA CYS A 61 2.94 9.06 -1.36
C CYS A 61 2.29 8.06 -0.39
N ALA A 62 2.54 6.78 -0.64
CA ALA A 62 2.14 5.67 0.22
C ALA A 62 3.36 4.86 0.64
N VAL A 63 3.49 4.57 1.92
CA VAL A 63 4.53 3.70 2.49
C VAL A 63 3.85 2.42 2.97
N LEU A 64 4.05 1.35 2.22
CA LEU A 64 3.30 0.11 2.38
C LEU A 64 4.25 -1.04 2.71
N MET A 65 3.83 -1.93 3.60
CA MET A 65 4.56 -3.14 3.90
C MET A 65 3.91 -4.35 3.24
N PHE A 66 4.72 -5.12 2.51
CA PHE A 66 4.30 -6.32 1.78
C PHE A 66 5.23 -7.50 2.06
N GLN A 67 4.86 -8.69 1.57
CA GLN A 67 5.79 -9.82 1.49
C GLN A 67 6.98 -9.42 0.62
N ARG A 68 8.15 -9.96 0.98
CA ARG A 68 9.40 -9.73 0.26
C ARG A 68 9.27 -9.96 -1.25
N GLU A 69 8.68 -11.07 -1.65
CA GLU A 69 8.50 -11.42 -3.07
C GLU A 69 7.59 -10.43 -3.79
N PHE A 70 6.44 -10.10 -3.19
CA PHE A 70 5.49 -9.14 -3.76
C PHE A 70 6.11 -7.75 -3.91
N ALA A 71 6.80 -7.27 -2.87
CA ALA A 71 7.53 -6.01 -2.92
C ALA A 71 8.58 -5.98 -4.03
N MET A 72 9.29 -7.10 -4.23
CA MET A 72 10.28 -7.21 -5.31
C MET A 72 9.65 -7.22 -6.70
N ARG A 73 8.47 -7.84 -6.87
CA ARG A 73 7.71 -7.76 -8.13
C ARG A 73 7.32 -6.32 -8.45
N LEU A 74 6.90 -5.52 -7.47
CA LEU A 74 6.53 -4.12 -7.71
C LEU A 74 7.68 -3.27 -8.28
N VAL A 75 8.92 -3.52 -7.81
CA VAL A 75 10.12 -2.76 -8.23
C VAL A 75 10.92 -3.47 -9.33
N ALA A 76 10.46 -4.63 -9.81
CA ALA A 76 11.15 -5.43 -10.81
C ALA A 76 11.26 -4.66 -12.13
N LYS A 77 12.44 -4.63 -12.73
CA LYS A 77 12.69 -3.98 -14.02
C LYS A 77 12.49 -4.98 -15.17
N PRO A 78 12.20 -4.51 -16.40
CA PRO A 78 12.16 -5.37 -17.58
C PRO A 78 13.42 -6.24 -17.69
N GLY A 79 13.24 -7.52 -18.00
CA GLY A 79 14.34 -8.50 -18.09
C GLY A 79 14.77 -9.14 -16.76
N SER A 80 14.15 -8.79 -15.63
CA SER A 80 14.35 -9.51 -14.36
C SER A 80 13.34 -10.65 -14.19
N ASP A 81 13.73 -11.71 -13.49
CA ASP A 81 12.88 -12.90 -13.27
C ASP A 81 11.56 -12.61 -12.54
N LEU A 82 11.53 -11.53 -11.76
CA LEU A 82 10.35 -11.10 -11.00
C LEU A 82 9.49 -10.07 -11.76
N TYR A 83 9.86 -9.72 -12.99
CA TYR A 83 9.10 -8.82 -13.83
C TYR A 83 7.81 -9.49 -14.29
N CYS A 84 6.66 -8.90 -13.96
CA CYS A 84 5.36 -9.44 -14.32
C CYS A 84 4.35 -8.32 -14.57
N ARG A 85 3.10 -8.69 -14.93
CA ARG A 85 1.99 -7.74 -15.14
C ARG A 85 1.85 -6.72 -14.01
N LEU A 86 2.03 -7.15 -12.76
CA LEU A 86 1.99 -6.26 -11.59
C LEU A 86 3.08 -5.17 -11.66
N SER A 87 4.31 -5.55 -12.03
CA SER A 87 5.43 -4.62 -12.20
C SER A 87 5.07 -3.53 -13.21
N VAL A 88 4.59 -3.95 -14.39
CA VAL A 88 4.32 -3.03 -15.49
C VAL A 88 3.17 -2.09 -15.17
N ASN A 89 2.05 -2.61 -14.68
CA ASN A 89 0.86 -1.81 -14.41
C ASN A 89 1.10 -0.78 -13.30
N VAL A 90 1.82 -1.16 -12.25
CA VAL A 90 2.11 -0.24 -11.15
C VAL A 90 3.14 0.80 -11.59
N GLN A 91 4.20 0.40 -12.28
CA GLN A 91 5.24 1.32 -12.77
C GLN A 91 4.73 2.26 -13.88
N LEU A 92 3.67 1.88 -14.59
CA LEU A 92 2.99 2.76 -15.52
C LEU A 92 2.41 3.97 -14.79
N LEU A 93 1.67 3.72 -13.71
CA LEU A 93 0.88 4.72 -12.98
C LEU A 93 1.66 5.42 -11.84
N ALA A 94 2.73 4.81 -11.33
CA ALA A 94 3.46 5.30 -10.17
C ALA A 94 4.97 5.05 -10.27
N ARG A 95 5.74 5.80 -9.49
CA ARG A 95 7.11 5.47 -9.11
C ARG A 95 7.06 4.56 -7.89
N VAL A 96 7.84 3.47 -7.91
CA VAL A 96 7.92 2.54 -6.79
C VAL A 96 9.36 2.33 -6.38
N ASP A 97 9.63 2.51 -5.08
CA ASP A 97 10.94 2.29 -4.49
C ASP A 97 10.87 1.23 -3.39
N HIS A 98 11.85 0.33 -3.35
CA HIS A 98 12.06 -0.55 -2.20
C HIS A 98 12.85 0.24 -1.15
N LEU A 99 12.29 0.38 0.06
CA LEU A 99 12.92 1.18 1.12
C LEU A 99 13.78 0.32 2.03
N ILE A 100 13.16 -0.66 2.70
CA ILE A 100 13.82 -1.49 3.72
C ILE A 100 13.28 -2.92 3.73
N LYS A 101 14.12 -3.85 4.15
CA LYS A 101 13.72 -5.23 4.48
C LYS A 101 13.30 -5.27 5.95
N VAL A 102 12.23 -6.02 6.25
CA VAL A 102 11.73 -6.18 7.63
C VAL A 102 11.73 -7.66 7.97
N SER A 103 12.42 -8.00 9.06
CA SER A 103 12.52 -9.39 9.51
C SER A 103 11.18 -9.90 10.00
N ARG A 104 10.85 -11.17 9.70
CA ARG A 104 9.70 -11.87 10.33
C ARG A 104 9.71 -11.83 11.86
N ASN A 105 10.89 -11.70 12.49
CA ASN A 105 11.02 -11.62 13.94
C ASN A 105 10.51 -10.30 14.53
N SER A 106 10.26 -9.29 13.70
CA SER A 106 9.68 -8.01 14.12
C SER A 106 8.16 -8.06 14.29
N PHE A 107 7.53 -9.20 14.02
CA PHE A 107 6.07 -9.39 14.09
C PHE A 107 5.67 -10.31 15.23
N LYS A 108 4.43 -10.12 15.72
CA LYS A 108 3.81 -10.98 16.73
C LYS A 108 2.38 -11.34 16.29
N PRO A 109 2.09 -12.60 15.92
CA PRO A 109 3.04 -13.71 15.70
C PRO A 109 3.93 -13.50 14.46
N PRO A 110 5.07 -14.21 14.36
CA PRO A 110 5.96 -14.09 13.20
C PRO A 110 5.31 -14.68 11.93
N PRO A 111 5.34 -13.99 10.79
CA PRO A 111 4.90 -14.55 9.51
C PRO A 111 5.87 -15.64 9.03
N LYS A 112 5.40 -16.48 8.10
CA LYS A 112 6.22 -17.53 7.47
C LYS A 112 7.29 -16.99 6.51
N VAL A 113 7.16 -15.73 6.09
CA VAL A 113 7.99 -15.11 5.05
C VAL A 113 8.52 -13.75 5.52
N GLU A 114 9.61 -13.32 4.91
CA GLU A 114 10.17 -11.98 5.13
C GLU A 114 9.27 -10.89 4.54
N SER A 115 9.37 -9.68 5.10
CA SER A 115 8.63 -8.51 4.64
C SER A 115 9.53 -7.44 4.04
N SER A 116 8.93 -6.50 3.34
CA SER A 116 9.62 -5.34 2.79
C SER A 116 8.70 -4.14 2.76
N VAL A 117 9.25 -2.97 3.06
CA VAL A 117 8.56 -1.69 2.95
C VAL A 117 8.87 -1.09 1.59
N VAL A 118 7.83 -0.66 0.90
CA VAL A 118 7.91 0.01 -0.39
C VAL A 118 7.25 1.39 -0.30
N ARG A 119 7.77 2.31 -1.10
CA ARG A 119 7.15 3.62 -1.33
C ARG A 119 6.50 3.62 -2.71
N ILE A 120 5.26 4.08 -2.79
CA ILE A 120 4.52 4.27 -4.05
C ILE A 120 4.16 5.75 -4.16
N GLU A 121 4.58 6.38 -5.25
CA GLU A 121 4.30 7.78 -5.58
C GLU A 121 3.55 7.81 -6.92
N PRO A 122 2.23 8.08 -6.94
CA PRO A 122 1.47 8.21 -8.18
C PRO A 122 2.07 9.29 -9.09
N LYS A 123 2.13 9.04 -10.39
CA LYS A 123 2.59 10.03 -11.36
C LYS A 123 1.52 11.11 -11.54
N TYR A 124 1.96 12.36 -11.55
CA TYR A 124 1.10 13.50 -11.88
C TYR A 124 1.77 14.39 -12.94
N PRO A 125 1.09 14.67 -14.07
CA PRO A 125 -0.19 14.08 -14.48
C PRO A 125 -0.07 12.57 -14.75
N PRO A 126 -1.16 11.79 -14.62
CA PRO A 126 -1.14 10.39 -15.02
C PRO A 126 -0.93 10.29 -16.55
N PRO A 127 -0.32 9.19 -17.05
CA PRO A 127 -0.20 8.98 -18.48
C PRO A 127 -1.59 8.93 -19.14
N ALA A 128 -1.70 9.50 -20.34
CA ALA A 128 -2.94 9.52 -21.13
C ALA A 128 -3.18 8.16 -21.81
N ILE A 129 -3.42 7.13 -21.00
CA ILE A 129 -3.64 5.75 -21.44
C ILE A 129 -4.93 5.24 -20.82
N ASN A 130 -5.78 4.60 -21.63
CA ASN A 130 -6.94 3.90 -21.13
C ASN A 130 -6.50 2.62 -20.40
N PHE A 131 -6.65 2.59 -19.08
CA PHE A 131 -6.20 1.45 -18.28
C PHE A 131 -6.94 0.15 -18.63
N THR A 132 -8.19 0.23 -19.08
CA THR A 132 -8.98 -0.95 -19.48
C THR A 132 -8.48 -1.58 -20.78
N GLU A 133 -7.92 -0.77 -21.69
CA GLU A 133 -7.30 -1.27 -22.92
C GLU A 133 -5.88 -1.79 -22.67
N TRP A 134 -5.23 -1.28 -21.63
CA TRP A 134 -3.87 -1.65 -21.26
C TRP A 134 -3.78 -3.00 -20.53
N ASP A 135 -4.74 -3.28 -19.65
CA ASP A 135 -4.73 -4.44 -18.74
C ASP A 135 -5.32 -5.72 -19.37
#